data_AF-A0A1F9NCG8-F1
#
_entry.id   AF-A0A1F9NCG8-F1
#
_cell.length_a   1.000
_cell.length_b   1.000
_cell.length_c   1.000
_cell.angle_alpha   90.00
_cell.angle_beta   90.00
_cell.angle_gamma   90.00
#
_symmetry.space_group_name_H-M   'P 1'
#
loop_
_entity.id
_entity.type
_entity.pdbx_description
1 polymer ?
#
loop_
_entity_poly.entity_id
_entity_poly.type
_entity_poly.pdbx_seq_one_letter_code
_entity_poly.pdbx_strand_id
1 'polypeptide(L)'
;MATILVVGCREATPQPRGNADEDFMGDFPGDSTRSDADEPHGCPSGTPLAFPFDPDAKDRAFADLAILQGDTANDPVWYDEWGTFSNAKMHVDLPNCTGATLVDDLVWQVVEAWPNVFALDRSEWVGASSLLSNIPCDNASATTSLAYQRTTIGGQPIYNSQAIRFYLGQDTNGFYLRMLDSFGYLPTAPTALAQTLATCAPSSQTVLEQGVFAATYTFERFVACQVVEEGKYAPQPGDTMVVTAPPRWLWYPDADNTWGLVLVYEGELIVALENAGPLDGTSAACWRVGWTLTFDAVTGKVYWSQAGLDGCIVC
;
A
#
# COMPACT_ATOMS: atom_id res chain seq x y z
N MET A 1 42.70 -2.07 -9.55
CA MET A 1 42.58 -0.76 -8.89
C MET A 1 42.01 0.20 -9.90
N ALA A 2 40.72 0.52 -9.79
CA ALA A 2 40.04 1.47 -10.66
C ALA A 2 39.38 2.52 -9.76
N THR A 3 39.75 3.78 -10.02
CA THR A 3 39.38 4.98 -9.27
C THR A 3 37.92 5.34 -9.56
N ILE A 4 37.11 5.48 -8.51
CA ILE A 4 35.74 6.00 -8.59
C ILE A 4 35.82 7.54 -8.60
N LEU A 5 35.28 8.15 -9.65
CA LEU A 5 35.12 9.60 -9.77
C LEU A 5 33.77 9.99 -9.15
N VAL A 6 33.79 10.75 -8.06
CA VAL A 6 32.60 11.35 -7.45
C VAL A 6 32.39 12.72 -8.08
N VAL A 7 31.29 12.90 -8.83
CA VAL A 7 30.84 14.21 -9.31
C VAL A 7 29.66 14.63 -8.45
N GLY A 8 29.85 15.70 -7.66
CA GLY A 8 28.83 16.24 -6.77
C GLY A 8 27.78 17.05 -7.53
N CYS A 9 26.51 16.78 -7.25
CA CYS A 9 25.39 17.63 -7.66
C CYS A 9 25.30 18.84 -6.72
N ARG A 10 25.36 20.05 -7.28
CA ARG A 10 25.04 21.30 -6.58
C ARG A 10 23.53 21.51 -6.57
N GLU A 11 23.02 21.86 -5.40
CA GLU A 11 21.65 22.29 -5.15
C GLU A 11 21.28 23.53 -5.99
N ALA A 12 20.09 23.50 -6.58
CA ALA A 12 19.46 24.66 -7.19
C ALA A 12 18.37 25.20 -6.23
N THR A 13 18.56 26.42 -5.74
CA THR A 13 17.59 27.19 -4.96
C THR A 13 16.31 27.50 -5.75
N PRO A 14 15.13 27.50 -5.10
CA PRO A 14 13.88 27.93 -5.75
C PRO A 14 13.72 29.46 -5.75
N GLN A 15 13.29 30.01 -6.89
CA GLN A 15 12.77 31.38 -7.00
C GLN A 15 11.25 31.40 -6.79
N PRO A 16 10.68 32.45 -6.18
CA PRO A 16 9.24 32.61 -6.00
C PRO A 16 8.58 33.27 -7.22
N ARG A 17 7.40 32.79 -7.59
CA ARG A 17 6.37 33.50 -8.37
C ARG A 17 5.10 33.38 -7.54
N GLY A 18 4.33 34.40 -7.20
CA GLY A 18 4.04 35.68 -7.86
C GLY A 18 2.52 35.78 -7.89
N ASN A 19 1.95 36.64 -7.04
CA ASN A 19 0.50 36.86 -6.87
C ASN A 19 -0.15 37.35 -8.17
N ALA A 20 -1.39 36.90 -8.42
CA ALA A 20 -2.34 37.58 -9.29
C ALA A 20 -3.72 37.54 -8.63
N ASP A 21 -4.22 38.74 -8.35
CA ASP A 21 -5.55 39.11 -7.84
C ASP A 21 -6.66 38.73 -8.84
N GLU A 22 -7.80 38.22 -8.36
CA GLU A 22 -9.13 38.87 -8.20
C GLU A 22 -10.00 39.03 -9.47
N ASP A 23 -11.31 38.95 -9.22
CA ASP A 23 -12.47 39.35 -10.03
C ASP A 23 -13.05 38.44 -11.11
N PHE A 24 -14.05 37.62 -10.72
CA PHE A 24 -15.29 37.53 -11.50
C PHE A 24 -16.51 37.19 -10.62
N MET A 25 -17.27 38.22 -10.26
CA MET A 25 -18.64 38.14 -9.74
C MET A 25 -19.63 37.80 -10.86
N GLY A 26 -20.54 36.87 -10.61
CA GLY A 26 -21.66 36.55 -11.51
C GLY A 26 -22.78 35.84 -10.77
N ASP A 27 -23.66 36.62 -10.14
CA ASP A 27 -24.95 36.20 -9.57
C ASP A 27 -25.84 35.51 -10.62
N PHE A 28 -26.40 34.35 -10.26
CA PHE A 28 -27.64 33.83 -10.85
C PHE A 28 -28.59 33.38 -9.74
N PRO A 29 -29.86 33.86 -9.72
CA PRO A 29 -30.87 33.40 -8.79
C PRO A 29 -31.63 32.19 -9.39
N GLY A 30 -31.81 31.11 -8.65
CA GLY A 30 -32.59 29.99 -9.16
C GLY A 30 -32.73 28.79 -8.23
N ASP A 31 -33.85 28.79 -7.51
CA ASP A 31 -34.63 27.62 -7.10
C ASP A 31 -34.13 26.74 -5.94
N SER A 32 -34.50 27.19 -4.74
CA SER A 32 -34.68 26.35 -3.55
C SER A 32 -35.93 25.48 -3.71
N THR A 33 -35.76 24.19 -4.04
CA THR A 33 -36.49 23.06 -3.43
C THR A 33 -36.14 21.73 -4.11
N ARG A 34 -35.01 21.15 -3.73
CA ARG A 34 -34.88 19.70 -3.68
C ARG A 34 -34.14 19.34 -2.41
N SER A 35 -34.90 18.91 -1.40
CA SER A 35 -34.35 18.07 -0.35
C SER A 35 -34.05 16.73 -1.03
N ASP A 36 -32.88 16.63 -1.63
CA ASP A 36 -32.29 15.33 -1.86
C ASP A 36 -32.03 14.79 -0.46
N ALA A 37 -32.85 13.81 -0.09
CA ALA A 37 -32.60 13.04 1.12
C ALA A 37 -31.22 12.44 0.94
N ASP A 38 -30.25 12.93 1.73
CA ASP A 38 -28.96 12.29 1.93
C ASP A 38 -29.24 10.85 2.35
N GLU A 39 -29.22 9.92 1.39
CA GLU A 39 -29.02 8.53 1.71
C GLU A 39 -27.71 8.46 2.52
N PRO A 40 -27.66 7.71 3.63
CA PRO A 40 -26.44 7.58 4.43
C PRO A 40 -25.49 6.66 3.65
N HIS A 41 -24.92 7.19 2.58
CA HIS A 41 -24.03 6.51 1.65
C HIS A 41 -22.82 7.40 1.52
N GLY A 42 -21.83 7.18 2.37
CA GLY A 42 -20.62 7.95 2.29
C GLY A 42 -19.62 7.47 3.30
N CYS A 43 -18.48 7.01 2.79
CA CYS A 43 -17.24 7.14 3.53
C CYS A 43 -17.18 8.57 4.11
N PRO A 44 -16.68 8.77 5.36
CA PRO A 44 -16.53 10.11 5.93
C PRO A 44 -16.00 11.09 4.89
N SER A 45 -16.60 12.28 4.81
CA SER A 45 -16.23 13.31 3.83
C SER A 45 -14.77 13.74 4.07
N GLY A 46 -13.84 13.06 3.40
CA GLY A 46 -12.40 13.15 3.68
C GLY A 46 -11.75 11.77 3.59
N THR A 47 -11.63 11.24 2.37
CA THR A 47 -10.56 10.27 2.07
C THR A 47 -9.27 11.08 1.85
N PRO A 48 -8.12 10.66 2.40
CA PRO A 48 -7.87 9.40 3.13
C PRO A 48 -8.43 9.35 4.56
N LEU A 49 -8.90 8.17 4.98
CA LEU A 49 -9.31 7.93 6.37
C LEU A 49 -8.09 7.80 7.26
N ALA A 50 -8.00 8.63 8.29
CA ALA A 50 -6.94 8.53 9.29
C ALA A 50 -6.97 7.16 9.98
N PHE A 51 -5.80 6.55 10.13
CA PHE A 51 -5.64 5.38 10.98
C PHE A 51 -5.17 5.85 12.36
N PRO A 52 -5.98 5.70 13.43
CA PRO A 52 -5.58 6.16 14.74
C PRO A 52 -4.54 5.21 15.32
N PHE A 53 -3.33 5.73 15.54
CA PHE A 53 -2.31 5.03 16.32
C PHE A 53 -2.53 5.28 17.80
N ASP A 54 -2.34 4.24 18.61
CA ASP A 54 -2.32 4.37 20.05
C ASP A 54 -0.99 5.05 20.47
N PRO A 55 -1.03 6.23 21.10
CA PRO A 55 0.17 7.00 21.44
C PRO A 55 1.09 6.27 22.44
N ASP A 56 0.53 5.35 23.23
CA ASP A 56 1.27 4.58 24.22
C ASP A 56 1.70 3.20 23.67
N ALA A 57 1.40 2.89 22.40
CA ALA A 57 1.74 1.60 21.78
C ALA A 57 3.25 1.34 21.80
N LYS A 58 4.06 2.36 21.50
CA LYS A 58 5.51 2.27 21.50
C LYS A 58 6.04 1.81 22.85
N ASP A 59 5.65 2.50 23.92
CA ASP A 59 6.14 2.20 25.26
C ASP A 59 5.76 0.78 25.71
N ARG A 60 4.52 0.34 25.42
CA ARG A 60 4.08 -1.03 25.73
C ARG A 60 4.81 -2.08 24.89
N ALA A 61 5.00 -1.82 23.60
CA ALA A 61 5.68 -2.72 22.68
C ALA A 61 7.15 -2.94 23.10
N PHE A 62 7.85 -1.87 23.46
CA PHE A 62 9.23 -1.95 23.95
C PHE A 62 9.33 -2.62 25.32
N ALA A 63 8.38 -2.37 26.22
CA ALA A 63 8.33 -3.04 27.53
C ALA A 63 8.15 -4.55 27.40
N ASP A 64 7.21 -5.00 26.56
CA ASP A 64 6.96 -6.42 26.31
C ASP A 64 8.11 -7.07 25.53
N LEU A 65 8.69 -6.37 24.56
CA LEU A 65 9.84 -6.86 23.81
C LEU A 65 11.06 -7.08 24.74
N ALA A 66 11.26 -6.25 25.76
CA ALA A 66 12.32 -6.44 26.75
C ALA A 66 12.16 -7.74 27.57
N ILE A 67 10.93 -8.27 27.70
CA ILE A 67 10.67 -9.57 28.34
C ILE A 67 11.02 -10.71 27.37
N LEU A 68 10.79 -10.52 26.07
CA LEU A 68 11.11 -11.48 25.00
C LEU A 68 12.60 -11.51 24.61
N GLN A 69 13.37 -10.50 25.01
CA GLN A 69 14.77 -10.37 24.65
C GLN A 69 15.69 -11.02 25.69
N GLY A 70 16.42 -12.06 25.25
CA GLY A 70 17.61 -12.56 25.95
C GLY A 70 18.90 -11.83 25.55
N ASP A 71 18.91 -11.04 24.47
CA ASP A 71 20.08 -10.34 23.96
C ASP A 71 19.71 -8.94 23.43
N THR A 72 20.15 -7.90 24.17
CA THR A 72 19.92 -6.47 23.90
C THR A 72 20.88 -5.89 22.87
N ALA A 73 21.71 -6.70 22.20
CA ALA A 73 22.81 -6.19 21.38
C ALA A 73 22.40 -5.56 20.03
N ASN A 74 21.10 -5.54 19.66
CA ASN A 74 20.65 -4.80 18.49
C ASN A 74 19.36 -4.05 18.79
N ASP A 75 19.39 -2.73 18.55
CA ASP A 75 18.26 -1.84 18.78
C ASP A 75 17.10 -2.19 17.85
N PRO A 76 15.89 -2.49 18.38
CA PRO A 76 14.72 -2.65 17.55
C PRO A 76 14.37 -1.31 16.87
N VAL A 77 13.93 -1.37 15.61
CA VAL A 77 13.57 -0.19 14.83
C VAL A 77 12.06 -0.03 14.83
N TRP A 78 11.61 1.10 15.39
CA TRP A 78 10.21 1.50 15.44
C TRP A 78 9.89 2.50 14.33
N TYR A 79 8.75 2.33 13.66
CA TYR A 79 8.22 3.27 12.67
C TYR A 79 7.06 4.03 13.27
N ASP A 80 7.31 5.30 13.62
CA ASP A 80 6.30 6.17 14.23
C ASP A 80 5.12 6.41 13.27
N GLU A 81 5.35 6.41 11.95
CA GLU A 81 4.27 6.60 10.97
C GLU A 81 3.28 5.44 10.95
N TRP A 82 3.70 4.24 11.35
CA TRP A 82 2.89 3.02 11.28
C TRP A 82 2.57 2.44 12.66
N GLY A 83 3.15 3.00 13.72
CA GLY A 83 2.89 2.58 15.10
C GLY A 83 3.31 1.15 15.40
N THR A 84 4.34 0.64 14.73
CA THR A 84 4.81 -0.76 14.85
C THR A 84 6.33 -0.87 14.67
N PHE A 85 6.88 -2.05 14.95
CA PHE A 85 8.27 -2.37 14.62
C PHE A 85 8.46 -2.61 13.12
N SER A 86 9.47 -1.99 12.52
CA SER A 86 10.05 -2.46 11.27
C SER A 86 10.87 -3.72 11.53
N ASN A 87 11.71 -3.73 12.56
CA ASN A 87 12.40 -4.94 12.97
C ASN A 87 12.46 -5.08 14.49
N ALA A 88 12.48 -6.32 14.95
CA ALA A 88 12.67 -6.66 16.35
C ALA A 88 13.39 -7.99 16.46
N LYS A 89 14.53 -8.00 17.16
CA LYS A 89 15.21 -9.25 17.54
C LYS A 89 14.66 -9.72 18.88
N MET A 90 14.52 -11.03 19.00
CA MET A 90 13.96 -11.69 20.18
C MET A 90 14.52 -13.10 20.30
N HIS A 91 14.34 -13.72 21.46
CA HIS A 91 14.64 -15.13 21.65
C HIS A 91 13.46 -15.76 22.38
N VAL A 92 12.51 -16.29 21.60
CA VAL A 92 11.31 -16.93 22.15
C VAL A 92 11.29 -18.38 21.74
N ASP A 93 11.45 -19.27 22.71
CA ASP A 93 11.42 -20.72 22.46
C ASP A 93 10.12 -21.11 21.77
N LEU A 94 10.23 -21.99 20.76
CA LEU A 94 9.09 -22.63 20.11
C LEU A 94 8.99 -24.08 20.63
N PRO A 95 8.43 -24.28 21.84
CA PRO A 95 8.40 -25.61 22.45
C PRO A 95 7.59 -26.57 21.58
N ASN A 96 7.99 -27.85 21.59
CA ASN A 96 7.30 -28.91 20.86
C ASN A 96 7.33 -28.77 19.34
N CYS A 97 8.31 -28.06 18.78
CA CYS A 97 8.57 -28.09 17.34
C CYS A 97 9.21 -29.42 16.94
N THR A 98 8.37 -30.43 16.71
CA THR A 98 8.79 -31.80 16.35
C THR A 98 7.86 -32.41 15.31
N GLY A 99 8.37 -33.23 14.41
CA GLY A 99 7.53 -34.03 13.53
C GLY A 99 6.80 -33.19 12.48
N ALA A 100 5.52 -33.52 12.32
CA ALA A 100 4.61 -32.86 11.38
C ALA A 100 4.01 -31.53 11.90
N THR A 101 4.32 -31.11 13.13
CA THR A 101 3.86 -29.82 13.66
C THR A 101 4.31 -28.69 12.73
N LEU A 102 3.40 -27.79 12.38
CA LEU A 102 3.74 -26.66 11.52
C LEU A 102 4.42 -25.58 12.36
N VAL A 103 5.58 -25.12 11.91
CA VAL A 103 6.28 -23.96 12.48
C VAL A 103 5.37 -22.73 12.48
N ASP A 104 4.53 -22.60 11.44
CA ASP A 104 3.53 -21.53 11.31
C ASP A 104 2.66 -21.40 12.56
N ASP A 105 2.08 -22.51 13.02
CA ASP A 105 1.21 -22.52 14.19
C ASP A 105 1.94 -22.11 15.47
N LEU A 106 3.20 -22.53 15.62
CA LEU A 106 4.01 -22.20 16.79
C LEU A 106 4.40 -20.71 16.80
N VAL A 107 4.73 -20.15 15.64
CA VAL A 107 5.02 -18.71 15.54
C VAL A 107 3.77 -17.89 15.81
N TRP A 108 2.60 -18.28 15.28
CA TRP A 108 1.35 -17.58 15.59
C TRP A 108 0.95 -17.67 17.06
N GLN A 109 1.21 -18.78 17.74
CA GLN A 109 1.02 -18.86 19.20
C GLN A 109 1.87 -17.83 19.96
N VAL A 110 3.11 -17.59 19.52
CA VAL A 110 3.95 -16.52 20.09
C VAL A 110 3.38 -15.15 19.75
N VAL A 111 2.97 -14.92 18.50
CA VAL A 111 2.39 -13.64 18.06
C VAL A 111 1.15 -13.28 18.88
N GLU A 112 0.25 -14.23 19.07
CA GLU A 112 -1.00 -14.07 19.82
C GLU A 112 -0.78 -13.91 21.33
N ALA A 113 0.31 -14.48 21.87
CA ALA A 113 0.68 -14.32 23.27
C ALA A 113 1.28 -12.93 23.59
N TRP A 114 1.78 -12.21 22.58
CA TRP A 114 2.47 -10.92 22.75
C TRP A 114 1.87 -9.81 21.87
N PRO A 115 0.59 -9.45 22.07
CA PRO A 115 -0.13 -8.55 21.18
C PRO A 115 0.44 -7.13 21.12
N ASN A 116 1.14 -6.64 22.15
CA ASN A 116 1.77 -5.31 22.09
C ASN A 116 3.03 -5.29 21.23
N VAL A 117 3.75 -6.41 21.12
CA VAL A 117 4.98 -6.49 20.30
C VAL A 117 4.63 -6.62 18.83
N PHE A 118 3.63 -7.44 18.53
CA PHE A 118 3.29 -7.78 17.15
C PHE A 118 2.09 -7.01 16.61
N ALA A 119 1.06 -6.70 17.41
CA ALA A 119 -0.14 -6.00 16.94
C ALA A 119 -0.74 -6.58 15.64
N LEU A 120 -0.69 -7.91 15.47
CA LEU A 120 -1.20 -8.63 14.30
C LEU A 120 -2.45 -9.44 14.68
N ASP A 121 -3.40 -9.50 13.76
CA ASP A 121 -4.52 -10.45 13.81
C ASP A 121 -4.30 -11.55 12.76
N ARG A 122 -4.14 -12.81 13.19
CA ARG A 122 -3.89 -13.95 12.29
C ARG A 122 -4.86 -14.04 11.10
N SER A 123 -6.12 -13.63 11.28
CA SER A 123 -7.13 -13.68 10.21
C SER A 123 -6.88 -12.69 9.07
N GLU A 124 -6.05 -11.67 9.31
CA GLU A 124 -5.70 -10.63 8.32
C GLU A 124 -4.49 -11.03 7.47
N TRP A 125 -3.74 -12.06 7.86
CA TRP A 125 -2.45 -12.42 7.27
C TRP A 125 -2.46 -13.83 6.69
N VAL A 126 -2.02 -13.95 5.44
CA VAL A 126 -1.87 -15.24 4.76
C VAL A 126 -0.41 -15.50 4.45
N GLY A 127 -0.04 -16.78 4.42
CA GLY A 127 1.29 -17.19 3.97
C GLY A 127 1.57 -16.71 2.55
N ALA A 128 2.67 -15.99 2.34
CA ALA A 128 3.02 -15.40 1.04
C ALA A 128 3.21 -16.47 -0.05
N SER A 129 3.63 -17.67 0.34
CA SER A 129 3.60 -18.87 -0.50
C SER A 129 3.60 -20.12 0.38
N SER A 130 3.09 -21.24 -0.12
CA SER A 130 3.12 -22.52 0.59
C SER A 130 4.54 -23.08 0.82
N LEU A 131 5.57 -22.51 0.18
CA LEU A 131 6.98 -22.85 0.43
C LEU A 131 7.57 -22.03 1.60
N LEU A 132 6.93 -20.91 1.94
CA LEU A 132 7.35 -19.98 2.99
C LEU A 132 6.30 -19.88 4.11
N SER A 133 5.30 -20.76 4.09
CA SER A 133 4.24 -20.91 5.08
C SER A 133 3.88 -22.40 5.15
N ASN A 134 3.41 -22.90 6.29
CA ASN A 134 3.14 -24.34 6.49
C ASN A 134 4.38 -25.25 6.43
N ILE A 135 5.52 -24.79 6.94
CA ILE A 135 6.74 -25.60 7.05
C ILE A 135 6.61 -26.54 8.25
N PRO A 136 6.68 -27.88 8.09
CA PRO A 136 6.75 -28.81 9.21
C PRO A 136 8.07 -28.66 9.97
N CYS A 137 8.07 -28.89 11.27
CA CYS A 137 9.24 -28.79 12.13
C CYS A 137 10.42 -29.67 11.69
N ASP A 138 10.16 -30.87 11.17
CA ASP A 138 11.22 -31.74 10.64
C ASP A 138 11.90 -31.19 9.36
N ASN A 139 11.25 -30.26 8.67
CA ASN A 139 11.78 -29.57 7.49
C ASN A 139 12.34 -28.17 7.84
N ALA A 140 12.22 -27.74 9.09
CA ALA A 140 12.73 -26.47 9.55
C ALA A 140 14.25 -26.52 9.77
N SER A 141 14.90 -25.36 9.68
CA SER A 141 16.33 -25.18 9.88
C SER A 141 16.58 -23.87 10.64
N ALA A 142 17.79 -23.70 11.16
CA ALA A 142 18.20 -22.48 11.88
C ALA A 142 18.13 -21.19 11.03
N THR A 143 17.86 -21.29 9.72
CA THR A 143 17.70 -20.16 8.80
C THR A 143 16.32 -20.12 8.15
N THR A 144 15.38 -20.94 8.62
CA THR A 144 14.01 -20.94 8.11
C THR A 144 13.38 -19.57 8.35
N SER A 145 12.72 -19.04 7.31
CA SER A 145 11.94 -17.82 7.38
C SER A 145 10.50 -18.10 6.97
N LEU A 146 9.55 -17.57 7.72
CA LEU A 146 8.13 -17.57 7.38
C LEU A 146 7.75 -16.19 6.86
N ALA A 147 7.06 -16.12 5.73
CA ALA A 147 6.66 -14.86 5.12
C ALA A 147 5.15 -14.78 5.01
N TYR A 148 4.58 -13.66 5.45
CA TYR A 148 3.15 -13.40 5.40
C TYR A 148 2.86 -12.10 4.67
N GLN A 149 1.69 -12.07 4.03
CA GLN A 149 1.13 -10.89 3.38
C GLN A 149 -0.22 -10.57 4.03
N ARG A 150 -0.48 -9.29 4.28
CA ARG A 150 -1.79 -8.87 4.75
C ARG A 150 -2.76 -8.83 3.58
N THR A 151 -3.93 -9.45 3.74
CA THR A 151 -4.98 -9.49 2.71
C THR A 151 -6.25 -8.77 3.13
N THR A 152 -6.45 -8.58 4.45
CA THR A 152 -7.57 -7.79 4.97
C THR A 152 -7.12 -6.84 6.09
N ILE A 153 -7.92 -5.81 6.34
CA ILE A 153 -7.78 -4.90 7.48
C ILE A 153 -9.17 -4.58 8.03
N GLY A 154 -9.41 -4.88 9.30
CA GLY A 154 -10.76 -4.77 9.87
C GLY A 154 -11.81 -5.61 9.11
N GLY A 155 -11.39 -6.74 8.54
CA GLY A 155 -12.23 -7.62 7.72
C GLY A 155 -12.49 -7.16 6.29
N GLN A 156 -11.96 -6.00 5.86
CA GLN A 156 -12.10 -5.51 4.49
C GLN A 156 -10.86 -5.83 3.66
N PRO A 157 -10.98 -6.16 2.36
CA PRO A 157 -9.81 -6.42 1.50
C PRO A 157 -8.85 -5.23 1.46
N ILE A 158 -7.55 -5.49 1.58
CA ILE A 158 -6.48 -4.48 1.45
C ILE A 158 -5.53 -4.89 0.32
N TYR A 159 -4.82 -3.91 -0.24
CA TYR A 159 -3.69 -4.17 -1.13
C TYR A 159 -2.61 -4.96 -0.39
N ASN A 160 -2.09 -6.02 -1.04
CA ASN A 160 -1.03 -6.88 -0.46
C ASN A 160 0.36 -6.18 -0.50
N SER A 161 0.44 -4.91 -0.12
CA SER A 161 1.68 -4.14 -0.10
C SER A 161 2.48 -4.35 1.19
N GLN A 162 1.89 -4.95 2.21
CA GLN A 162 2.53 -5.18 3.49
C GLN A 162 2.95 -6.64 3.64
N ALA A 163 4.23 -6.85 3.95
CA ALA A 163 4.80 -8.15 4.22
C ALA A 163 5.56 -8.15 5.54
N ILE A 164 5.40 -9.25 6.27
CA ILE A 164 6.18 -9.54 7.47
C ILE A 164 6.94 -10.84 7.25
N ARG A 165 8.14 -10.91 7.83
CA ARG A 165 8.96 -12.11 7.85
C ARG A 165 9.37 -12.43 9.28
N PHE A 166 9.14 -13.67 9.66
CA PHE A 166 9.66 -14.22 10.90
C PHE A 166 10.83 -15.13 10.59
N TYR A 167 11.94 -14.93 11.30
CA TYR A 167 13.13 -15.75 11.17
C TYR A 167 13.29 -16.63 12.40
N LEU A 168 13.53 -17.90 12.17
CA LEU A 168 13.87 -18.84 13.23
C LEU A 168 15.36 -18.82 13.52
N GLY A 169 15.71 -19.25 14.72
CA GLY A 169 17.03 -19.74 15.08
C GLY A 169 16.90 -21.15 15.66
N GLN A 170 18.04 -21.80 15.86
CA GLN A 170 18.10 -23.11 16.51
C GLN A 170 19.29 -23.11 17.48
N ASP A 171 19.08 -23.63 18.67
CA ASP A 171 20.12 -23.87 19.67
C ASP A 171 19.98 -25.25 20.32
N THR A 172 20.60 -25.46 21.48
CA THR A 172 20.54 -26.75 22.20
C THR A 172 19.16 -27.09 22.77
N ASN A 173 18.28 -26.10 22.95
CA ASN A 173 16.94 -26.28 23.50
C ASN A 173 15.87 -26.49 22.41
N GLY A 174 16.20 -26.16 21.15
CA GLY A 174 15.35 -26.41 19.99
C GLY A 174 15.30 -25.22 19.05
N PHE A 175 14.16 -25.05 18.36
CA PHE A 175 13.89 -23.88 17.56
C PHE A 175 13.36 -22.74 18.44
N TYR A 176 13.75 -21.52 18.09
CA TYR A 176 13.23 -20.30 18.71
C TYR A 176 12.93 -19.25 17.62
N LEU A 177 12.00 -18.34 17.92
CA LEU A 177 11.77 -17.16 17.09
C LEU A 177 12.89 -16.15 17.35
N ARG A 178 13.68 -15.85 16.32
CA ARG A 178 14.88 -15.00 16.40
C ARG A 178 14.59 -13.53 16.08
N MET A 179 13.72 -13.30 15.11
CA MET A 179 13.52 -11.95 14.56
C MET A 179 12.19 -11.84 13.83
N LEU A 180 11.56 -10.69 14.01
CA LEU A 180 10.59 -10.13 13.09
C LEU A 180 11.31 -9.10 12.21
N ASP A 181 11.08 -9.19 10.91
CA ASP A 181 11.55 -8.24 9.91
C ASP A 181 10.39 -7.83 9.01
N SER A 182 10.26 -6.55 8.80
CA SER A 182 9.27 -5.93 7.95
C SER A 182 9.80 -4.58 7.52
N PHE A 183 9.30 -4.06 6.41
CA PHE A 183 9.46 -2.64 6.15
C PHE A 183 8.56 -1.80 7.06
N GLY A 184 7.94 -2.42 8.07
CA GLY A 184 6.88 -1.97 8.96
C GLY A 184 5.51 -2.53 8.49
N TYR A 185 4.52 -2.53 9.37
CA TYR A 185 3.15 -2.97 9.03
C TYR A 185 2.11 -2.13 9.75
N LEU A 186 0.88 -2.13 9.24
CA LEU A 186 -0.22 -1.54 9.97
C LEU A 186 -0.63 -2.48 11.11
N PRO A 187 -0.88 -1.97 12.33
CA PRO A 187 -1.43 -2.79 13.38
C PRO A 187 -2.86 -3.21 13.01
N THR A 188 -3.45 -4.11 13.77
CA THR A 188 -4.86 -4.49 13.63
C THR A 188 -5.75 -3.25 13.72
N ALA A 189 -6.73 -3.14 12.81
CA ALA A 189 -7.66 -2.01 12.83
C ALA A 189 -8.50 -2.03 14.12
N PRO A 190 -8.58 -0.92 14.87
CA PRO A 190 -9.51 -0.80 15.98
C PRO A 190 -10.95 -1.03 15.51
N THR A 191 -11.82 -1.58 16.38
CA THR A 191 -13.20 -1.94 16.02
C THR A 191 -13.99 -0.78 15.38
N ALA A 192 -13.81 0.45 15.87
CA ALA A 192 -14.45 1.63 15.31
C ALA A 192 -14.00 1.90 13.87
N LEU A 193 -12.69 1.79 13.59
CA LEU A 193 -12.17 1.92 12.24
C LEU A 193 -12.71 0.79 11.34
N ALA A 194 -12.67 -0.47 11.79
CA ALA A 194 -13.20 -1.60 11.03
C ALA A 194 -14.67 -1.39 10.63
N GLN A 195 -15.49 -0.84 11.52
CA GLN A 195 -16.87 -0.45 11.22
C GLN A 195 -16.94 0.65 10.16
N THR A 196 -16.11 1.70 10.26
CA THR A 196 -16.03 2.75 9.24
C THR A 196 -15.62 2.21 7.88
N LEU A 197 -14.59 1.36 7.82
CA LEU A 197 -14.13 0.75 6.57
C LEU A 197 -15.25 -0.06 5.90
N ALA A 198 -16.07 -0.76 6.68
CA ALA A 198 -17.21 -1.54 6.16
C ALA A 198 -18.36 -0.67 5.61
N THR A 199 -18.44 0.61 6.00
CA THR A 199 -19.48 1.54 5.53
C THR A 199 -19.11 2.31 4.25
N CYS A 200 -17.84 2.28 3.85
CA CYS A 200 -17.39 2.98 2.65
C CYS A 200 -17.76 2.17 1.40
N ALA A 201 -18.83 2.59 0.74
CA ALA A 201 -19.24 2.04 -0.55
C ALA A 201 -18.49 2.74 -1.70
N PRO A 202 -18.10 2.00 -2.74
CA PRO A 202 -17.61 2.60 -3.97
C PRO A 202 -18.69 3.43 -4.67
N SER A 203 -18.27 4.49 -5.35
CA SER A 203 -19.11 5.31 -6.20
C SER A 203 -19.53 4.59 -7.47
N SER A 204 -20.54 5.15 -8.14
CA SER A 204 -21.01 4.62 -9.43
C SER A 204 -19.92 4.69 -10.50
N GLN A 205 -19.99 3.79 -11.47
CA GLN A 205 -19.07 3.77 -12.61
C GLN A 205 -18.98 5.13 -13.31
N THR A 206 -20.09 5.86 -13.43
CA THR A 206 -20.11 7.20 -14.04
C THR A 206 -19.23 8.22 -13.31
N VAL A 207 -19.22 8.21 -11.97
CA VAL A 207 -18.36 9.12 -11.19
C VAL A 207 -16.89 8.75 -11.36
N LEU A 208 -16.58 7.45 -11.36
CA LEU A 208 -15.23 6.95 -11.56
C LEU A 208 -14.70 7.33 -12.95
N GLU A 209 -15.52 7.13 -13.98
CA GLU A 209 -15.20 7.54 -15.36
C GLU A 209 -14.94 9.05 -15.40
N GLN A 210 -15.83 9.89 -14.86
CA GLN A 210 -15.61 11.34 -14.85
C GLN A 210 -14.25 11.74 -14.27
N GLY A 211 -13.82 11.11 -13.17
CA GLY A 211 -12.51 11.35 -12.57
C GLY A 211 -11.34 10.93 -13.48
N VAL A 212 -11.42 9.75 -14.09
CA VAL A 212 -10.42 9.23 -15.03
C VAL A 212 -10.34 10.10 -16.30
N PHE A 213 -11.48 10.45 -16.90
CA PHE A 213 -11.54 11.27 -18.12
C PHE A 213 -11.17 12.75 -17.89
N ALA A 214 -11.21 13.24 -16.65
CA ALA A 214 -10.73 14.58 -16.28
C ALA A 214 -9.21 14.63 -16.02
N ALA A 215 -8.55 13.49 -15.81
CA ALA A 215 -7.13 13.42 -15.50
C ALA A 215 -6.25 13.58 -16.76
N THR A 216 -4.95 13.76 -16.53
CA THR A 216 -3.93 13.78 -17.59
C THR A 216 -2.84 12.78 -17.24
N TYR A 217 -2.41 12.00 -18.23
CA TYR A 217 -1.53 10.87 -18.06
C TYR A 217 -0.20 11.09 -18.74
N THR A 218 0.90 10.80 -18.05
CA THR A 218 2.25 10.93 -18.61
C THR A 218 2.61 9.69 -19.41
N PHE A 219 3.40 9.86 -20.49
CA PHE A 219 4.04 8.79 -21.23
C PHE A 219 5.46 9.20 -21.62
N GLU A 220 6.30 8.23 -21.96
CA GLU A 220 7.68 8.44 -22.37
C GLU A 220 7.87 7.93 -23.80
N ARG A 221 8.69 8.61 -24.60
CA ARG A 221 9.10 8.15 -25.92
C ARG A 221 10.53 7.67 -25.89
N PHE A 222 10.79 6.55 -26.55
CA PHE A 222 12.11 5.93 -26.58
C PHE A 222 12.74 5.99 -27.96
N VAL A 223 14.05 6.20 -28.00
CA VAL A 223 14.92 5.92 -29.15
C VAL A 223 16.09 5.08 -28.65
N ALA A 224 16.24 3.87 -29.17
CA ALA A 224 17.27 2.91 -28.74
C ALA A 224 17.31 2.72 -27.21
N CYS A 225 16.14 2.52 -26.59
CA CYS A 225 15.94 2.35 -25.15
C CYS A 225 16.39 3.53 -24.29
N GLN A 226 16.55 4.72 -24.87
CA GLN A 226 16.74 5.96 -24.14
C GLN A 226 15.48 6.82 -24.22
N VAL A 227 15.02 7.32 -23.07
CA VAL A 227 13.95 8.32 -23.02
C VAL A 227 14.45 9.57 -23.74
N VAL A 228 13.76 9.96 -24.81
CA VAL A 228 14.05 11.18 -25.57
C VAL A 228 13.05 12.29 -25.33
N GLU A 229 11.85 11.94 -24.85
CA GLU A 229 10.75 12.88 -24.67
C GLU A 229 9.76 12.33 -23.64
N GLU A 230 9.21 13.23 -22.83
CA GLU A 230 8.04 12.98 -22.00
C GLU A 230 6.84 13.71 -22.59
N GLY A 231 5.73 13.01 -22.72
CA GLY A 231 4.47 13.55 -23.22
C GLY A 231 3.33 13.40 -22.22
N LYS A 232 2.23 14.09 -22.52
CA LYS A 232 0.99 14.03 -21.74
C LYS A 232 -0.18 13.68 -22.64
N TYR A 233 -1.08 12.85 -22.14
CA TYR A 233 -2.31 12.45 -22.81
C TYR A 233 -3.51 12.82 -21.94
N ALA A 234 -4.45 13.54 -22.54
CA ALA A 234 -5.77 13.76 -21.96
C ALA A 234 -6.76 12.83 -22.68
N PRO A 235 -7.57 12.03 -21.95
CA PRO A 235 -8.56 11.15 -22.55
C PRO A 235 -9.47 11.86 -23.55
N GLN A 236 -9.75 11.19 -24.66
CA GLN A 236 -10.54 11.71 -25.77
C GLN A 236 -11.85 10.91 -25.93
N PRO A 237 -12.86 11.48 -26.63
CA PRO A 237 -14.04 10.71 -27.01
C PRO A 237 -13.66 9.40 -27.73
N GLY A 238 -14.27 8.29 -27.32
CA GLY A 238 -13.98 6.94 -27.84
C GLY A 238 -13.05 6.12 -26.95
N ASP A 239 -12.23 6.76 -26.10
CA ASP A 239 -11.44 6.04 -25.10
C ASP A 239 -12.37 5.38 -24.07
N THR A 240 -11.89 4.32 -23.42
CA THR A 240 -12.68 3.54 -22.46
C THR A 240 -11.94 3.34 -21.16
N MET A 241 -12.68 3.33 -20.07
CA MET A 241 -12.19 3.00 -18.74
C MET A 241 -12.77 1.64 -18.33
N VAL A 242 -11.92 0.77 -17.81
CA VAL A 242 -12.31 -0.57 -17.36
C VAL A 242 -11.79 -0.79 -15.95
N VAL A 243 -12.68 -1.12 -15.02
CA VAL A 243 -12.29 -1.62 -13.69
C VAL A 243 -11.84 -3.07 -13.84
N THR A 244 -10.63 -3.39 -13.42
CA THR A 244 -10.03 -4.73 -13.60
C THR A 244 -10.03 -5.56 -12.32
N ALA A 245 -10.24 -4.93 -11.15
CA ALA A 245 -10.31 -5.63 -9.87
C ALA A 245 -11.41 -5.07 -8.95
N PRO A 246 -11.94 -5.87 -8.01
CA PRO A 246 -12.77 -5.36 -6.92
C PRO A 246 -12.02 -4.30 -6.09
N PRO A 247 -12.74 -3.39 -5.42
CA PRO A 247 -12.12 -2.31 -4.67
C PRO A 247 -11.40 -2.88 -3.43
N ARG A 248 -10.28 -2.26 -3.06
CA ARG A 248 -9.47 -2.64 -1.90
C ARG A 248 -8.99 -1.41 -1.17
N TRP A 249 -8.77 -1.55 0.12
CA TRP A 249 -8.11 -0.51 0.90
C TRP A 249 -6.63 -0.43 0.54
N LEU A 250 -6.10 0.79 0.48
CA LEU A 250 -4.70 1.06 0.26
C LEU A 250 -4.24 2.06 1.31
N TRP A 251 -3.07 1.79 1.88
CA TRP A 251 -2.37 2.75 2.72
C TRP A 251 -1.69 3.79 1.84
N TYR A 252 -2.06 5.06 1.99
CA TYR A 252 -1.60 6.15 1.13
C TYR A 252 -1.17 7.35 1.98
N PRO A 253 -0.02 7.96 1.69
CA PRO A 253 0.39 9.20 2.35
C PRO A 253 -0.45 10.36 1.82
N ASP A 254 -1.09 11.10 2.72
CA ASP A 254 -1.79 12.34 2.36
C ASP A 254 -0.79 13.47 2.09
N ALA A 255 -1.28 14.61 1.60
CA ALA A 255 -0.49 15.78 1.23
C ALA A 255 0.41 16.32 2.37
N ASP A 256 -0.01 16.13 3.62
CA ASP A 256 0.74 16.55 4.82
C ASP A 256 1.68 15.45 5.35
N ASN A 257 1.95 14.40 4.57
CA ASN A 257 2.65 13.17 4.98
C ASN A 257 1.96 12.40 6.12
N THR A 258 0.71 12.75 6.44
CA THR A 258 -0.13 11.96 7.33
C THR A 258 -0.64 10.76 6.55
N TRP A 259 -0.39 9.56 7.04
CA TRP A 259 -0.82 8.37 6.34
C TRP A 259 -2.27 8.01 6.67
N GLY A 260 -3.01 7.55 5.66
CA GLY A 260 -4.38 7.10 5.83
C GLY A 260 -4.77 6.00 4.86
N LEU A 261 -5.96 5.45 5.08
CA LEU A 261 -6.55 4.42 4.24
C LEU A 261 -7.45 5.05 3.18
N VAL A 262 -7.23 4.71 1.93
CA VAL A 262 -8.08 5.06 0.79
C VAL A 262 -8.68 3.79 0.20
N LEU A 263 -9.97 3.83 -0.12
CA LEU A 263 -10.58 2.75 -0.89
C LEU A 263 -10.27 3.01 -2.35
N VAL A 264 -9.65 2.06 -3.03
CA VAL A 264 -9.19 2.22 -4.42
C VAL A 264 -9.71 1.11 -5.32
N TYR A 265 -9.87 1.44 -6.59
CA TYR A 265 -9.99 0.48 -7.67
C TYR A 265 -8.67 0.40 -8.45
N GLU A 266 -8.41 -0.79 -9.00
CA GLU A 266 -7.49 -0.95 -10.11
C GLU A 266 -8.29 -0.98 -11.41
N GLY A 267 -7.76 -0.34 -12.44
CA GLY A 267 -8.38 -0.32 -13.74
C GLY A 267 -7.43 0.05 -14.86
N GLU A 268 -7.99 0.17 -16.05
CA GLU A 268 -7.28 0.53 -17.27
C GLU A 268 -7.98 1.72 -17.92
N LEU A 269 -7.20 2.68 -18.40
CA LEU A 269 -7.62 3.58 -19.46
C LEU A 269 -7.11 3.00 -20.78
N ILE A 270 -8.02 2.68 -21.68
CA ILE A 270 -7.72 2.12 -23.00
C ILE A 270 -8.03 3.19 -24.05
N VAL A 271 -7.00 3.54 -24.83
CA VAL A 271 -7.09 4.55 -25.89
C VAL A 271 -7.75 3.95 -27.12
N ALA A 272 -8.69 4.68 -27.71
CA ALA A 272 -9.34 4.29 -28.95
C ALA A 272 -8.32 4.25 -30.11
N LEU A 273 -8.55 3.37 -31.08
CA LEU A 273 -7.60 3.18 -32.19
C LEU A 273 -7.37 4.48 -32.99
N GLU A 274 -8.42 5.28 -33.17
CA GLU A 274 -8.36 6.59 -33.83
C GLU A 274 -7.49 7.62 -33.08
N ASN A 275 -7.33 7.45 -31.77
CA ASN A 275 -6.56 8.35 -30.89
C ASN A 275 -5.13 7.83 -30.62
N ALA A 276 -4.81 6.60 -31.03
CA ALA A 276 -3.57 5.91 -30.69
C ALA A 276 -2.33 6.43 -31.43
N GLY A 277 -2.48 7.01 -32.63
CA GLY A 277 -1.35 7.37 -33.51
C GLY A 277 -0.25 8.23 -32.86
N PRO A 278 -0.58 9.28 -32.07
CA PRO A 278 0.42 10.07 -31.36
C PRO A 278 1.21 9.31 -30.29
N LEU A 279 0.70 8.15 -29.83
CA LEU A 279 1.28 7.33 -28.78
C LEU A 279 2.13 6.18 -29.35
N ASP A 280 2.19 6.02 -30.66
CA ASP A 280 3.01 4.99 -31.31
C ASP A 280 4.50 5.15 -30.94
N GLY A 281 5.09 4.07 -30.42
CA GLY A 281 6.48 4.04 -29.97
C GLY A 281 6.73 4.74 -28.63
N THR A 282 5.71 4.82 -27.78
CA THR A 282 5.81 5.34 -26.41
C THR A 282 5.64 4.23 -25.37
N SER A 283 5.91 4.53 -24.10
CA SER A 283 5.65 3.64 -22.95
C SER A 283 4.17 3.23 -22.84
N ALA A 284 3.25 4.01 -23.41
CA ALA A 284 1.83 3.71 -23.39
C ALA A 284 1.42 2.67 -24.45
N ALA A 285 2.25 2.46 -25.49
CA ALA A 285 1.90 1.65 -26.64
C ALA A 285 2.44 0.22 -26.54
N CYS A 286 1.53 -0.71 -26.23
CA CYS A 286 1.77 -2.15 -26.30
C CYS A 286 0.84 -2.78 -27.35
N TRP A 287 0.42 -4.04 -27.16
CA TRP A 287 -0.59 -4.65 -28.03
C TRP A 287 -1.94 -3.90 -27.99
N ARG A 288 -2.17 -3.15 -26.90
CA ARG A 288 -3.14 -2.06 -26.74
C ARG A 288 -2.41 -0.82 -26.25
N VAL A 289 -2.99 0.35 -26.50
CA VAL A 289 -2.48 1.64 -26.01
C VAL A 289 -3.27 2.07 -24.78
N GLY A 290 -2.60 2.44 -23.69
CA GLY A 290 -3.30 2.82 -22.47
C GLY A 290 -2.45 2.98 -21.22
N TRP A 291 -3.13 3.10 -20.09
CA TRP A 291 -2.54 3.21 -18.76
C TRP A 291 -3.20 2.26 -17.77
N THR A 292 -2.40 1.64 -16.93
CA THR A 292 -2.87 0.97 -15.72
C THR A 292 -3.05 2.02 -14.63
N LEU A 293 -4.19 2.00 -13.95
CA LEU A 293 -4.61 3.05 -13.03
C LEU A 293 -4.91 2.48 -11.64
N THR A 294 -4.56 3.27 -10.62
CA THR A 294 -5.14 3.16 -9.27
C THR A 294 -5.84 4.47 -8.97
N PHE A 295 -7.13 4.41 -8.68
CA PHE A 295 -7.95 5.59 -8.44
C PHE A 295 -8.89 5.36 -7.25
N ASP A 296 -9.21 6.46 -6.58
CA ASP A 296 -10.12 6.51 -5.45
C ASP A 296 -11.49 5.96 -5.85
N ALA A 297 -11.94 4.93 -5.15
CA ALA A 297 -13.20 4.26 -5.43
C ALA A 297 -14.42 5.10 -5.06
N VAL A 298 -14.24 6.19 -4.30
CA VAL A 298 -15.30 7.11 -3.85
C VAL A 298 -15.32 8.37 -4.72
N THR A 299 -14.16 8.95 -5.03
CA THR A 299 -14.09 10.24 -5.75
C THR A 299 -13.72 10.10 -7.23
N GLY A 300 -13.24 8.94 -7.68
CA GLY A 300 -12.70 8.76 -9.04
C GLY A 300 -11.34 9.43 -9.26
N LYS A 301 -10.75 10.07 -8.23
CA LYS A 301 -9.45 10.73 -8.32
C LYS A 301 -8.35 9.70 -8.58
N VAL A 302 -7.54 9.92 -9.61
CA VAL A 302 -6.39 9.06 -9.91
C VAL A 302 -5.27 9.31 -8.90
N TYR A 303 -4.86 8.26 -8.18
CA TYR A 303 -3.73 8.29 -7.24
C TYR A 303 -2.42 7.90 -7.91
N TRP A 304 -2.49 6.94 -8.82
CA TRP A 304 -1.34 6.41 -9.53
C TRP A 304 -1.73 5.98 -10.94
N SER A 305 -0.80 6.16 -11.86
CA SER A 305 -0.94 5.72 -13.25
C SER A 305 0.41 5.25 -13.77
N GLN A 306 0.41 4.15 -14.49
CA GLN A 306 1.56 3.67 -15.25
C GLN A 306 1.18 3.56 -16.72
N ALA A 307 1.99 4.16 -17.58
CA ALA A 307 1.85 4.00 -19.03
C ALA A 307 2.13 2.55 -19.41
N GLY A 308 1.27 2.00 -20.27
CA GLY A 308 1.28 0.61 -20.67
C GLY A 308 0.20 -0.19 -19.92
N LEU A 309 -0.35 -1.16 -20.65
CA LEU A 309 -1.31 -2.13 -20.11
C LEU A 309 -0.60 -3.48 -19.86
N ASP A 310 -1.14 -4.28 -18.94
CA ASP A 310 -0.67 -5.64 -18.65
C ASP A 310 0.81 -5.74 -18.21
N GLY A 311 1.35 -4.70 -17.57
CA GLY A 311 2.75 -4.66 -17.12
C GLY A 311 3.78 -4.67 -18.25
N CYS A 312 3.33 -4.37 -19.47
CA CYS A 312 4.20 -4.23 -20.63
C CYS A 312 5.12 -3.02 -20.44
N ILE A 313 6.43 -3.29 -20.43
CA ILE A 313 7.48 -2.27 -20.44
C ILE A 313 8.01 -2.22 -21.86
N VAL A 314 7.83 -1.07 -22.51
CA VAL A 314 8.40 -0.82 -23.84
C VAL A 314 9.88 -0.46 -23.67
N CYS A 315 10.75 -1.12 -24.42
CA CYS A 315 12.17 -0.79 -24.56
C CYS A 315 12.41 -0.11 -25.91
#